data_AF-A0A8C9RRE1-F1
#
_entry.id   AF-A0A8C9RRE1-F1
#
_cell.length_a   1.000
_cell.length_b   1.000
_cell.length_c   1.000
_cell.angle_alpha   90.00
_cell.angle_beta   90.00
_cell.angle_gamma   90.00
#
_symmetry.space_group_name_H-M   'P 1'
#
loop_
_entity.id
_entity.type
_entity.pdbx_description
1 polymer ?
#
loop_
_entity_poly.entity_id
_entity_poly.type
_entity_poly.pdbx_seq_one_letter_code
_entity_poly.pdbx_strand_id
1 'polypeptide(L)'
;IDQNLYPLHFVHWNSSQYRVFEDAMMEENGFAVIRVFLKRHEDLQKLMDILPAVKHKGRVAEFTEFNPHCLLPEHTEEYWTYPGSFTTPSVTEVVTWIIMKNPVEVSIDQIFLTVFQTLLFTSVEDEVQKNMVNNFCCQQPLKGCTMRSSFPHALWEAPIHQSTTQGPHAANGYS
;
A
#
# COMPACT_ATOMS: atom_id res chain seq x y z
N ILE A 1 -5.62 6.90 -5.48
CA ILE A 1 -5.65 6.05 -4.26
C ILE A 1 -6.44 6.84 -3.24
N ASP A 2 -7.60 6.32 -2.85
CA ASP A 2 -8.55 7.05 -2.01
C ASP A 2 -8.09 7.11 -0.54
N GLN A 3 -8.56 8.11 0.19
CA GLN A 3 -8.17 8.35 1.59
C GLN A 3 -8.70 7.31 2.59
N ASN A 4 -9.54 6.37 2.14
CA ASN A 4 -10.19 5.35 2.97
C ASN A 4 -9.52 3.95 2.86
N LEU A 5 -8.30 3.88 2.30
CA LEU A 5 -7.57 2.63 2.09
C LEU A 5 -6.45 2.45 3.12
N TYR A 6 -6.42 1.30 3.79
CA TYR A 6 -5.47 1.02 4.87
C TYR A 6 -4.26 0.26 4.33
N PRO A 7 -3.04 0.82 4.38
CA PRO A 7 -1.88 0.16 3.81
C PRO A 7 -1.38 -0.97 4.72
N LEU A 8 -1.12 -2.13 4.14
CA LEU A 8 -0.34 -3.21 4.74
C LEU A 8 0.97 -3.37 3.95
N HIS A 9 2.08 -3.59 4.65
CA HIS A 9 3.40 -3.76 4.05
C HIS A 9 3.92 -5.17 4.34
N PHE A 10 4.23 -5.93 3.29
CA PHE A 10 5.04 -7.14 3.39
C PHE A 10 6.50 -6.80 3.11
N VAL A 11 7.34 -6.92 4.13
CA VAL A 11 8.77 -6.60 4.06
C VAL A 11 9.55 -7.87 3.76
N HIS A 12 10.26 -7.88 2.64
CA HIS A 12 11.16 -8.95 2.22
C HIS A 12 12.57 -8.40 2.11
N TRP A 13 13.57 -9.24 2.40
CA TRP A 13 14.99 -8.91 2.28
C TRP A 13 15.65 -9.83 1.26
N ASN A 14 16.69 -9.35 0.59
CA ASN A 14 17.38 -10.11 -0.46
C ASN A 14 18.34 -11.15 0.12
N SER A 15 17.77 -12.25 0.62
CA SER A 15 18.51 -13.37 1.22
C SER A 15 19.39 -14.16 0.23
N SER A 16 19.36 -13.83 -1.07
CA SER A 16 20.26 -14.42 -2.07
C SER A 16 21.62 -13.73 -2.10
N GLN A 17 21.66 -12.45 -1.73
CA GLN A 17 22.84 -11.59 -1.74
C GLN A 17 23.37 -11.34 -0.32
N TYR A 18 22.47 -11.19 0.65
CA TYR A 18 22.80 -10.92 2.05
C TYR A 18 22.48 -12.14 2.93
N ARG A 19 23.32 -12.43 3.92
CA ARG A 19 23.10 -13.52 4.89
C ARG A 19 22.54 -13.04 6.23
N VAL A 20 22.68 -11.75 6.49
CA VAL A 20 22.33 -11.08 7.74
C VAL A 20 21.44 -9.89 7.39
N PHE A 21 20.41 -9.64 8.20
CA PHE A 21 19.40 -8.63 7.92
C PHE A 21 20.01 -7.21 7.96
N GLU A 22 20.93 -7.00 8.88
CA GLU A 22 21.67 -5.76 9.10
C GLU A 22 22.53 -5.37 7.88
N ASP A 23 23.13 -6.34 7.18
CA ASP A 23 23.91 -6.08 5.95
C ASP A 23 23.00 -5.49 4.85
N ALA A 24 21.79 -6.04 4.71
CA ALA A 24 20.80 -5.56 3.74
C ALA A 24 20.28 -4.14 4.07
N MET A 25 20.40 -3.67 5.33
CA MET A 25 19.97 -2.31 5.72
C MET A 25 20.92 -1.20 5.24
N MET A 26 22.09 -1.56 4.72
CA MET A 26 23.12 -0.61 4.31
C MET A 26 23.28 -0.48 2.79
N GLU A 27 22.58 -1.32 2.01
CA GLU A 27 22.88 -1.56 0.60
C GLU A 27 21.68 -1.34 -0.33
N GLU A 28 21.93 -0.83 -1.53
CA GLU A 28 20.92 -0.71 -2.57
C GLU A 28 20.39 -2.10 -2.98
N ASN A 29 19.07 -2.24 -3.10
CA ASN A 29 18.36 -3.52 -3.34
C ASN A 29 18.44 -4.53 -2.17
N GLY A 30 18.76 -4.08 -0.95
CA GLY A 30 18.65 -4.90 0.25
C GLY A 30 17.22 -5.41 0.53
N PHE A 31 16.20 -4.61 0.21
CA PHE A 31 14.80 -4.90 0.53
C PHE A 31 13.83 -4.76 -0.64
N ALA A 32 12.76 -5.55 -0.59
CA ALA A 32 11.55 -5.37 -1.40
C ALA A 32 10.34 -5.25 -0.47
N VAL A 33 9.60 -4.14 -0.57
CA VAL A 33 8.39 -3.91 0.24
C VAL A 33 7.16 -3.88 -0.67
N ILE A 34 6.29 -4.88 -0.49
CA ILE A 34 5.01 -4.96 -1.18
C ILE A 34 3.97 -4.22 -0.33
N ARG A 35 3.41 -3.13 -0.87
CA ARG A 35 2.27 -2.42 -0.28
C ARG A 35 0.98 -2.90 -0.93
N VAL A 36 0.11 -3.46 -0.12
CA VAL A 36 -1.29 -3.73 -0.49
C VAL A 36 -2.19 -2.71 0.22
N PHE A 37 -3.39 -2.50 -0.32
CA PHE A 37 -4.42 -1.66 0.30
C PHE A 37 -5.57 -2.55 0.78
N LEU A 38 -5.90 -2.46 2.06
CA LEU A 38 -6.86 -3.33 2.74
C LEU A 38 -8.24 -2.71 2.94
N LYS A 39 -9.20 -3.63 3.07
CA LYS A 39 -10.51 -3.60 3.75
C LYS A 39 -10.67 -4.98 4.51
N ARG A 40 -11.70 -5.30 5.34
CA ARG A 40 -11.68 -6.54 6.21
C ARG A 40 -11.89 -7.79 5.36
N HIS A 41 -10.97 -8.73 5.49
CA HIS A 41 -11.20 -10.13 5.20
C HIS A 41 -11.75 -10.82 6.45
N GLU A 42 -12.43 -11.96 6.30
CA GLU A 42 -12.74 -12.81 7.45
C GLU A 42 -11.45 -13.39 8.04
N ASP A 43 -10.41 -13.62 7.23
CA ASP A 43 -9.08 -14.03 7.72
C ASP A 43 -8.36 -12.96 8.55
N LEU A 44 -8.76 -11.68 8.45
CA LEU A 44 -8.25 -10.64 9.35
C LEU A 44 -8.83 -10.79 10.78
N GLN A 45 -9.88 -11.59 10.98
CA GLN A 45 -10.40 -11.87 12.32
C GLN A 45 -9.36 -12.59 13.18
N LYS A 46 -8.63 -13.57 12.64
CA LYS A 46 -7.51 -14.24 13.35
C LYS A 46 -6.49 -13.23 13.87
N LEU A 47 -6.19 -12.19 13.09
CA LEU A 47 -5.31 -11.11 13.52
C LEU A 47 -5.98 -10.26 14.61
N MET A 48 -7.26 -9.88 14.46
CA MET A 48 -7.99 -9.15 15.50
C MET A 48 -8.02 -9.88 16.84
N ASP A 49 -8.17 -11.20 16.83
CA ASP A 49 -8.27 -12.03 18.04
C ASP A 49 -6.97 -12.04 18.86
N ILE A 50 -5.81 -11.90 18.19
CA ILE A 50 -4.50 -11.88 18.87
C ILE A 50 -4.06 -10.47 19.31
N LEU A 51 -4.57 -9.40 18.70
CA LEU A 51 -4.20 -8.01 19.03
C LEU A 51 -4.34 -7.64 20.53
N PRO A 52 -5.38 -8.07 21.27
CA PRO A 52 -5.49 -7.81 22.71
C PRO A 52 -4.31 -8.36 23.53
N ALA A 53 -3.69 -9.47 23.12
CA ALA A 53 -2.56 -10.07 23.81
C ALA A 53 -1.25 -9.25 23.64
N VAL A 54 -1.15 -8.49 22.55
CA VAL A 54 0.00 -7.63 22.19
C VAL A 54 -0.29 -6.13 22.38
N LYS A 55 -1.29 -5.77 23.19
CA LYS A 55 -1.75 -4.38 23.39
C LYS A 55 -0.66 -3.37 23.77
N HIS A 56 0.30 -3.77 24.60
CA HIS A 56 1.37 -2.89 25.12
C HIS A 56 2.71 -3.16 24.42
N LYS A 57 3.54 -2.13 24.30
CA LYS A 57 4.90 -2.25 23.75
C LYS A 57 5.70 -3.35 24.46
N GLY A 58 6.41 -4.16 23.68
CA GLY A 58 7.24 -5.26 24.17
C GLY A 58 6.47 -6.55 24.51
N ARG A 59 5.13 -6.55 24.42
CA ARG A 59 4.35 -7.78 24.48
C ARG A 59 4.47 -8.55 23.17
N VAL A 60 4.58 -9.86 23.29
CA VAL A 60 4.62 -10.81 22.18
C VAL A 60 3.57 -11.88 22.46
N ALA A 61 2.92 -12.37 21.41
CA ALA A 61 2.01 -13.51 21.46
C ALA A 61 2.33 -14.44 20.29
N GLU A 62 2.10 -15.73 20.47
CA GLU A 62 2.26 -16.72 19.40
C GLU A 62 1.13 -16.56 18.38
N PHE A 63 1.46 -16.62 17.09
CA PHE A 63 0.51 -16.48 16.00
C PHE A 63 0.82 -17.53 14.92
N THR A 64 0.05 -18.62 14.94
CA THR A 64 0.22 -19.80 14.10
C THR A 64 -0.98 -19.96 13.15
N GLU A 65 -0.86 -20.90 12.20
CA GLU A 65 -1.96 -21.26 11.27
C GLU A 65 -2.56 -20.08 10.48
N PHE A 66 -1.69 -19.12 10.13
CA PHE A 66 -2.03 -17.96 9.31
C PHE A 66 -1.31 -18.02 7.96
N ASN A 67 -2.08 -17.95 6.86
CA ASN A 67 -1.53 -17.90 5.51
C ASN A 67 -1.49 -16.45 5.02
N PRO A 68 -0.32 -15.78 4.93
CA PRO A 68 -0.24 -14.38 4.51
C PRO A 68 -0.70 -14.12 3.07
N HIS A 69 -0.84 -15.17 2.24
CA HIS A 69 -1.33 -15.03 0.87
C HIS A 69 -2.78 -14.50 0.79
N CYS A 70 -3.63 -14.75 1.78
CA CYS A 70 -5.00 -14.22 1.79
C CYS A 70 -5.09 -12.70 1.99
N LEU A 71 -3.96 -12.04 2.29
CA LEU A 71 -3.83 -10.60 2.37
C LEU A 71 -3.19 -9.98 1.11
N LEU A 72 -3.03 -10.76 0.04
CA LEU A 72 -2.65 -10.26 -1.29
C LEU A 72 -3.91 -10.07 -2.17
N PRO A 73 -3.91 -9.13 -3.13
CA PRO A 73 -4.99 -9.03 -4.11
C PRO A 73 -5.02 -10.28 -5.01
N GLU A 74 -6.20 -10.62 -5.55
CA GLU A 74 -6.37 -11.70 -6.53
C GLU A 74 -5.51 -11.48 -7.78
N HIS A 75 -5.44 -10.22 -8.24
CA HIS A 75 -4.62 -9.77 -9.36
C HIS A 75 -3.31 -9.16 -8.86
N THR A 76 -2.20 -9.90 -8.99
CA THR A 76 -0.86 -9.48 -8.51
C THR A 76 0.07 -8.99 -9.62
N GLU A 77 -0.31 -9.20 -10.86
CA GLU A 77 0.39 -8.78 -12.07
C GLU A 77 0.39 -7.26 -12.29
N GLU A 78 -0.55 -6.52 -11.69
CA GLU A 78 -0.68 -5.07 -11.83
C GLU A 78 -0.16 -4.31 -10.60
N TYR A 79 0.98 -3.63 -10.75
CA TYR A 79 1.62 -2.85 -9.70
C TYR A 79 2.42 -1.66 -10.24
N TRP A 80 2.72 -0.71 -9.35
CA TRP A 80 3.76 0.30 -9.56
C TRP A 80 5.03 -0.07 -8.80
N THR A 81 6.20 0.36 -9.29
CA THR A 81 7.47 0.15 -8.59
C THR A 81 8.42 1.35 -8.72
N TYR A 82 9.13 1.65 -7.64
CA TYR A 82 10.12 2.72 -7.53
C TYR A 82 11.14 2.40 -6.41
N PRO A 83 12.40 2.88 -6.50
CA PRO A 83 13.36 2.82 -5.39
C PRO A 83 13.04 3.88 -4.31
N GLY A 84 13.31 3.60 -3.05
CA GLY A 84 13.15 4.53 -1.94
C GLY A 84 13.56 3.96 -0.59
N SER A 85 13.12 4.57 0.50
CA SER A 85 13.44 4.18 1.89
C SER A 85 12.25 3.55 2.63
N PHE A 86 12.48 3.08 3.86
CA PHE A 86 11.40 2.68 4.77
C PHE A 86 10.57 3.89 5.24
N THR A 87 9.30 3.65 5.60
CA THR A 87 8.40 4.68 6.16
C THR A 87 8.61 4.91 7.67
N THR A 88 9.30 4.02 8.37
CA THR A 88 9.83 4.26 9.72
C THR A 88 11.20 4.94 9.61
N PRO A 89 11.64 5.79 10.57
CA PRO A 89 12.78 6.69 10.38
C PRO A 89 14.11 6.01 9.99
N SER A 90 14.35 5.88 8.69
CA SER A 90 15.63 5.58 8.06
C SER A 90 15.75 6.42 6.79
N VAL A 91 16.86 7.12 6.62
CA VAL A 91 17.10 7.96 5.43
C VAL A 91 17.73 7.19 4.25
N THR A 92 18.06 5.91 4.44
CA THR A 92 18.72 5.07 3.44
C THR A 92 17.74 4.51 2.42
N GLU A 93 18.05 4.64 1.13
CA GLU A 93 17.20 4.19 0.01
C GLU A 93 17.43 2.71 -0.36
N VAL A 94 17.26 1.81 0.63
CA VAL A 94 17.50 0.36 0.48
C VAL A 94 16.29 -0.44 0.00
N VAL A 95 15.15 0.22 -0.26
CA VAL A 95 13.86 -0.43 -0.52
C VAL A 95 13.45 -0.28 -1.98
N THR A 96 13.27 -1.40 -2.68
CA THR A 96 12.42 -1.45 -3.87
C THR A 96 10.96 -1.53 -3.44
N TRP A 97 10.19 -0.48 -3.67
CA TRP A 97 8.75 -0.49 -3.42
C TRP A 97 8.01 -1.19 -4.56
N ILE A 98 7.01 -1.99 -4.20
CA ILE A 98 6.03 -2.61 -5.09
C ILE A 98 4.66 -2.21 -4.53
N ILE A 99 3.90 -1.37 -5.25
CA ILE A 99 2.60 -0.88 -4.81
C ILE A 99 1.53 -1.57 -5.67
N MET A 100 0.72 -2.43 -5.08
CA MET A 100 -0.32 -3.13 -5.83
C MET A 100 -1.35 -2.14 -6.37
N LYS A 101 -1.72 -2.28 -7.64
CA LYS A 101 -2.73 -1.42 -8.29
C LYS A 101 -4.12 -1.70 -7.72
N ASN A 102 -4.46 -2.98 -7.67
CA ASN A 102 -5.75 -3.43 -7.16
C ASN A 102 -5.67 -3.51 -5.63
N PRO A 103 -6.60 -2.89 -4.88
CA PRO A 103 -6.72 -3.15 -3.46
C PRO A 103 -7.14 -4.61 -3.25
N VAL A 104 -6.88 -5.14 -2.06
CA VAL A 104 -7.54 -6.39 -1.65
C VAL A 104 -9.05 -6.06 -1.52
N GLU A 105 -9.90 -6.85 -2.16
CA GLU A 105 -11.36 -6.67 -2.22
C GLU A 105 -12.04 -7.27 -0.99
N VAL A 106 -12.58 -6.42 -0.12
CA VAL A 106 -13.00 -6.74 1.24
C VAL A 106 -13.84 -5.58 1.84
N SER A 107 -14.16 -5.51 3.15
CA SER A 107 -14.89 -4.34 3.76
C SER A 107 -14.47 -3.99 5.22
N ILE A 108 -13.64 -2.95 5.49
CA ILE A 108 -13.19 -2.65 6.87
C ILE A 108 -14.37 -2.15 7.74
N ASP A 109 -14.74 -2.92 8.77
CA ASP A 109 -15.78 -2.51 9.70
C ASP A 109 -15.18 -1.68 10.85
N GLN A 110 -15.99 -0.81 11.44
CA GLN A 110 -15.54 0.14 12.48
C GLN A 110 -14.88 -0.56 13.68
N ILE A 111 -15.26 -1.81 13.98
CA ILE A 111 -14.68 -2.65 15.03
C ILE A 111 -13.19 -2.95 14.75
N PHE A 112 -12.83 -3.29 13.51
CA PHE A 112 -11.43 -3.57 13.12
C PHE A 112 -10.52 -2.38 13.42
N LEU A 113 -10.94 -1.18 12.98
CA LEU A 113 -10.21 0.07 13.24
C LEU A 113 -10.11 0.37 14.73
N THR A 114 -11.21 0.16 15.46
CA THR A 114 -11.24 0.38 16.91
C THR A 114 -10.21 -0.51 17.62
N VAL A 115 -10.13 -1.80 17.27
CA VAL A 115 -9.15 -2.74 17.88
C VAL A 115 -7.71 -2.29 17.60
N PHE A 116 -7.35 -1.95 16.36
CA PHE A 116 -6.02 -1.41 16.04
C PHE A 116 -5.70 -0.11 16.82
N GLN A 117 -6.69 0.77 16.99
CA GLN A 117 -6.55 2.01 17.77
C GLN A 117 -6.46 1.78 19.29
N THR A 118 -6.74 0.57 19.80
CA THR A 118 -6.52 0.22 21.22
C THR A 118 -5.10 -0.20 21.57
N LEU A 119 -4.26 -0.48 20.57
CA LEU A 119 -2.84 -0.78 20.77
C LEU A 119 -2.11 0.45 21.31
N LEU A 120 -0.98 0.26 21.99
CA LEU A 120 -0.27 1.30 22.72
C LEU A 120 1.21 1.38 22.29
N PHE A 121 1.72 2.60 22.16
CA PHE A 121 3.17 2.87 22.00
C PHE A 121 3.97 2.63 23.29
N THR A 122 3.27 2.48 24.41
CA THR A 122 3.80 2.43 25.79
C THR A 122 3.76 1.00 26.34
N SER A 123 4.66 0.69 27.26
CA SER A 123 4.64 -0.59 28.00
C SER A 123 3.67 -0.52 29.19
N VAL A 124 3.54 -1.59 29.96
CA VAL A 124 2.60 -1.64 31.11
C VAL A 124 3.07 -0.74 32.27
N GLU A 125 4.38 -0.50 32.33
CA GLU A 125 5.09 0.22 33.38
C GLU A 125 5.11 1.74 33.18
N ASP A 126 4.77 2.24 31.98
CA ASP A 126 4.72 3.66 31.66
C ASP A 126 3.55 4.37 32.41
N GLU A 127 3.85 5.44 33.13
CA GLU A 127 2.85 6.21 33.91
C GLU A 127 1.72 6.80 33.05
N VAL A 128 2.03 7.15 31.79
CA VAL A 128 1.08 7.75 30.84
C VAL A 128 0.98 6.86 29.62
N GLN A 129 -0.17 6.20 29.47
CA GLN A 129 -0.43 5.29 28.35
C GLN A 129 -0.79 6.07 27.07
N LYS A 130 -0.20 5.70 25.93
CA LYS A 130 -0.38 6.40 24.65
C LYS A 130 -0.82 5.46 23.52
N ASN A 131 -2.01 5.69 22.97
CA ASN A 131 -2.55 4.92 21.86
C ASN A 131 -1.68 5.00 20.59
N MET A 132 -1.57 3.86 19.90
CA MET A 132 -0.87 3.68 18.63
C MET A 132 -1.75 4.14 17.46
N VAL A 133 -1.96 5.46 17.38
CA VAL A 133 -2.72 6.09 16.30
C VAL A 133 -1.83 6.98 15.45
N ASN A 134 -2.21 7.18 14.19
CA ASN A 134 -1.47 8.00 13.20
C ASN A 134 0.00 7.57 13.00
N ASN A 135 0.25 6.25 13.05
CA ASN A 135 1.56 5.61 12.88
C ASN A 135 1.98 5.50 11.40
N PHE A 136 1.73 6.54 10.59
CA PHE A 136 2.09 6.62 9.17
C PHE A 136 3.13 7.73 8.92
N CYS A 137 3.92 7.57 7.87
CA CYS A 137 4.87 8.61 7.44
C CYS A 137 4.15 9.67 6.61
N CYS A 138 4.55 10.93 6.75
CA CYS A 138 4.14 12.01 5.85
C CYS A 138 4.58 11.68 4.41
N GLN A 139 3.72 11.96 3.43
CA GLN A 139 4.05 11.78 2.01
C GLN A 139 5.31 12.58 1.66
N GLN A 140 6.33 11.89 1.15
CA GLN A 140 7.56 12.51 0.68
C GLN A 140 7.42 12.89 -0.80
N PRO A 141 7.95 14.05 -1.24
CA PRO A 141 7.95 14.41 -2.66
C PRO A 141 8.82 13.43 -3.46
N LEU A 142 8.36 13.05 -4.66
CA LEU A 142 9.05 12.10 -5.54
C LEU A 142 10.45 12.55 -6.02
N LYS A 143 10.79 13.84 -5.95
CA LYS A 143 12.13 14.43 -6.23
C LYS A 143 12.89 13.89 -7.48
N GLY A 144 12.18 13.44 -8.52
CA GLY A 144 12.77 12.90 -9.75
C GLY A 144 12.90 11.36 -9.79
N CYS A 145 12.51 10.65 -8.74
CA CYS A 145 12.37 9.19 -8.77
C CYS A 145 11.39 8.76 -9.87
N THR A 146 11.84 7.88 -10.76
CA THR A 146 11.00 7.34 -11.84
C THR A 146 10.14 6.20 -11.30
N MET A 147 8.82 6.41 -11.26
CA MET A 147 7.85 5.35 -10.98
C MET A 147 7.53 4.60 -12.28
N ARG A 148 7.59 3.27 -12.24
CA ARG A 148 7.22 2.37 -13.36
C ARG A 148 5.89 1.68 -13.03
N SER A 149 5.11 1.31 -14.05
CA SER A 149 3.96 0.40 -13.94
C SER A 149 4.25 -0.91 -14.66
N SER A 150 3.70 -2.03 -14.18
CA SER A 150 3.74 -3.32 -14.89
C SER A 150 2.67 -3.44 -15.99
N PHE A 151 1.61 -2.63 -15.88
CA PHE A 151 0.50 -2.54 -16.82
C PHE A 151 0.68 -1.33 -17.76
N PRO A 152 0.17 -1.40 -19.01
CA PRO A 152 0.20 -0.27 -19.93
C PRO A 152 -0.61 0.89 -19.37
N HIS A 153 -0.12 2.12 -19.55
CA HIS A 153 -0.92 3.30 -19.29
C HIS A 153 -2.11 3.27 -20.26
N ALA A 154 -3.35 3.31 -19.73
CA ALA A 154 -4.52 3.41 -20.60
C ALA A 154 -4.35 4.65 -21.48
N LEU A 155 -4.30 4.43 -22.80
CA LEU A 155 -4.42 5.53 -23.75
C LEU A 155 -5.80 6.13 -23.53
N TRP A 156 -5.83 7.39 -23.11
CA TRP A 156 -7.08 8.13 -23.12
C TRP A 156 -7.43 8.36 -24.60
N GLU A 157 -8.30 7.51 -25.14
CA GLU A 157 -8.94 7.80 -26.40
C GLU A 157 -10.01 8.84 -26.12
N ALA A 158 -9.67 10.10 -26.41
CA ALA A 158 -10.63 11.19 -26.40
C ALA A 158 -11.84 10.79 -27.26
N PRO A 159 -13.09 10.92 -26.78
CA PRO A 159 -14.25 10.67 -27.61
C PRO A 159 -14.18 11.57 -28.84
N ILE A 160 -13.96 10.98 -30.01
CA ILE A 160 -13.94 11.72 -31.28
C ILE A 160 -15.37 12.21 -31.51
N HIS A 161 -15.62 13.47 -31.18
CA HIS A 161 -16.83 14.16 -31.60
C HIS A 161 -16.89 14.12 -33.12
N GLN A 162 -17.76 13.27 -33.67
CA GLN A 162 -18.09 13.28 -35.09
C GLN A 162 -18.88 14.55 -35.40
N SER A 163 -18.16 15.61 -35.74
CA SER A 163 -18.71 16.83 -36.31
C SER A 163 -19.44 16.48 -37.60
N THR A 164 -20.77 16.35 -37.52
CA THR A 164 -21.61 16.07 -38.69
C THR A 164 -21.71 17.33 -39.52
N THR A 165 -20.83 17.48 -40.52
CA THR A 165 -20.90 18.58 -41.49
C THR A 165 -22.08 18.37 -42.44
N GLN A 166 -23.27 18.82 -42.03
CA GLN A 166 -24.37 19.07 -42.97
C GLN A 166 -23.99 20.26 -43.85
N GLY A 167 -23.58 20.00 -45.08
CA GLY A 167 -23.43 21.03 -46.11
C GLY A 167 -24.79 21.50 -46.63
N PRO A 168 -25.04 22.81 -46.82
CA PRO A 168 -26.21 23.29 -47.52
C PRO A 168 -26.08 23.07 -49.03
N HIS A 169 -27.17 22.62 -49.65
CA HIS A 169 -27.30 22.53 -51.10
C HIS A 169 -27.11 23.88 -51.81
N ALA A 170 -26.52 23.85 -53.00
CA ALA A 170 -26.51 24.98 -53.91
C ALA A 170 -27.90 25.21 -54.55
N ALA A 171 -28.27 26.48 -54.74
CA ALA A 171 -29.35 26.90 -55.64
C ALA A 171 -28.99 28.24 -56.31
N ASN A 172 -29.05 28.23 -57.64
CA ASN A 172 -28.60 29.29 -58.56
C ASN A 172 -29.49 30.55 -58.55
N GLY A 173 -28.98 31.66 -59.13
CA GLY A 173 -29.84 32.53 -59.96
C GLY A 173 -29.47 34.01 -60.08
N TYR A 174 -28.93 34.40 -61.26
CA TYR A 174 -29.01 35.71 -61.96
C TYR A 174 -29.80 36.86 -61.28
N SER A 175 -29.29 38.09 -61.17
CA SER A 175 -28.67 38.94 -62.23
C SER A 175 -27.79 40.04 -61.66
#